data_AF-A0A3L7LQM0-F1
#
_entry.id   AF-A0A3L7LQM0-F1
#
_cell.length_a   1.000
_cell.length_b   1.000
_cell.length_c   1.000
_cell.angle_alpha   90.00
_cell.angle_beta   90.00
_cell.angle_gamma   90.00
#
_symmetry.space_group_name_H-M   'P 1'
#
loop_
_entity.id
_entity.type
_entity.pdbx_description
1 polymer ?
#
loop_
_entity_poly.entity_id
_entity_poly.type
_entity_poly.pdbx_seq_one_letter_code
_entity_poly.pdbx_strand_id
1 'polypeptide(L)' 'GATAAVSVDTGLSHLAAALDRPNLTLYGPTDPGLIGSYGRHQQALRAEDGSMESLVAEYVWQTLQPMLPSRE' A
#
# COMPACT_ATOMS: atom_id res chain seq x y z
N GLY A 1 -9.84 13.91 7.08
CA GLY A 1 -9.17 12.59 7.13
C GLY A 1 -8.09 12.54 6.06
N ALA A 2 -7.23 11.52 6.07
CA ALA A 2 -6.18 11.37 5.06
C ALA A 2 -6.76 11.09 3.66
N THR A 3 -6.10 11.59 2.62
CA THR A 3 -6.48 11.37 1.21
C THR A 3 -6.09 9.96 0.74
N ALA A 4 -4.94 9.47 1.18
CA ALA A 4 -4.46 8.10 0.99
C ALA A 4 -3.48 7.75 2.12
N ALA A 5 -3.16 6.47 2.28
CA ALA A 5 -2.17 5.97 3.22
C ALA A 5 -1.11 5.12 2.51
N VAL A 6 0.12 5.16 3.04
CA VAL A 6 1.17 4.18 2.73
C VAL A 6 1.46 3.45 4.03
N SER A 7 1.39 2.13 4.01
CA SER A 7 1.56 1.28 5.19
C SER A 7 2.53 0.14 4.91
N VAL A 8 3.15 -0.37 5.97
CA VAL A 8 3.83 -1.67 5.94
C VAL A 8 2.87 -2.75 6.43
N ASP A 9 3.18 -4.01 6.16
CA ASP A 9 2.43 -5.19 6.55
C ASP A 9 2.29 -5.34 8.09
N THR A 10 1.32 -4.61 8.64
CA THR A 10 1.02 -4.48 10.08
C THR A 10 -0.48 -4.23 10.24
N GLY A 11 -1.04 -4.53 11.42
CA GLY A 11 -2.49 -4.43 11.67
C GLY A 11 -3.17 -3.08 11.35
N LEU A 12 -2.41 -1.98 11.24
CA LEU A 12 -2.95 -0.67 10.86
C LEU A 12 -3.34 -0.56 9.37
N SER A 13 -2.79 -1.41 8.49
CA SER A 13 -3.20 -1.49 7.08
C SER A 13 -4.68 -1.90 6.96
N HIS A 14 -5.16 -2.76 7.87
CA HIS A 14 -6.56 -3.18 7.92
C HIS A 14 -7.50 -2.07 8.38
N LEU A 15 -7.04 -1.16 9.24
CA LEU A 15 -7.85 -0.01 9.67
C LEU A 15 -8.05 0.99 8.52
N ALA A 16 -7.02 1.20 7.68
CA ALA A 16 -7.14 2.01 6.48
C ALA A 16 -8.14 1.40 5.47
N ALA A 17 -8.13 0.07 5.32
CA ALA A 17 -9.11 -0.66 4.53
C ALA A 17 -10.54 -0.52 5.06
N ALA A 18 -10.72 -0.60 6.39
CA ALA A 18 -12.03 -0.44 7.04
C ALA A 18 -12.63 0.96 6.86
N LEU A 19 -11.80 1.98 6.62
CA LEU A 19 -12.22 3.36 6.37
C LEU A 19 -12.45 3.66 4.86
N ASP A 20 -12.41 2.63 4.01
CA ASP A 20 -12.56 2.70 2.54
C ASP A 20 -11.60 3.73 1.91
N ARG A 21 -10.39 3.87 2.48
CA ARG A 21 -9.37 4.82 1.99
C ARG A 21 -8.38 4.12 1.05
N PRO A 22 -7.92 4.80 -0.02
CA PRO A 22 -6.79 4.31 -0.81
C PRO A 22 -5.59 4.04 0.11
N ASN A 23 -5.07 2.81 0.05
CA ASN A 23 -3.95 2.39 0.87
C ASN A 23 -2.99 1.51 0.06
N LEU A 24 -1.73 1.93 0.02
CA LEU A 24 -0.63 1.20 -0.60
C LEU A 24 0.15 0.48 0.51
N THR A 25 0.08 -0.84 0.54
CA THR A 25 0.80 -1.66 1.53
C THR A 25 2.08 -2.23 0.94
N LEU A 26 3.20 -1.96 1.59
CA LEU A 26 4.54 -2.38 1.16
C LEU A 26 4.90 -3.73 1.77
N TYR A 27 5.29 -4.68 0.92
CA TYR A 27 5.69 -6.03 1.28
C TYR A 27 7.15 -6.27 0.89
N GLY A 28 7.96 -6.69 1.87
CA GLY A 28 9.32 -7.19 1.64
C GLY A 28 9.28 -8.71 1.41
N PRO A 29 9.72 -9.53 2.39
CA PRO A 29 9.76 -10.98 2.23
C PRO A 29 8.38 -11.63 2.37
N THR A 30 7.40 -10.94 2.96
CA THR A 30 6.07 -11.47 3.23
C THR A 30 5.21 -11.51 1.98
N ASP A 31 4.50 -12.62 1.76
CA ASP A 31 3.62 -12.79 0.62
C ASP A 31 2.23 -12.13 0.86
N PRO A 32 1.85 -11.10 0.08
CA PRO A 32 0.54 -10.45 0.20
C PRO A 32 -0.64 -11.40 -0.12
N GLY A 33 -0.41 -12.52 -0.82
CA GLY A 33 -1.45 -13.49 -1.15
C GLY A 33 -2.03 -14.24 0.05
N LEU A 34 -1.35 -14.22 1.21
CA LEU A 34 -1.78 -14.92 2.42
C LEU A 34 -2.41 -13.99 3.48
N ILE A 35 -2.07 -12.69 3.46
CA ILE A 35 -2.36 -11.74 4.54
C ILE A 35 -2.74 -10.33 4.04
N GLY A 36 -2.96 -10.16 2.74
CA GLY A 36 -3.31 -8.87 2.15
C GLY A 36 -4.52 -8.21 2.79
N SER A 37 -4.48 -6.88 2.92
CA SER A 37 -5.63 -6.12 3.41
C SER A 37 -6.81 -6.26 2.43
N TYR A 38 -7.92 -6.80 2.92
CA TYR A 38 -9.17 -6.93 2.16
C TYR A 38 -9.96 -5.63 2.21
N GLY A 39 -10.28 -5.05 1.05
CA GLY A 39 -11.08 -3.82 0.95
C GLY A 39 -11.02 -3.20 -0.46
N ARG A 40 -11.89 -2.22 -0.73
CA ARG A 40 -11.81 -1.44 -1.97
C ARG A 40 -10.62 -0.47 -1.89
N HIS A 41 -9.93 -0.26 -3.01
CA HIS A 41 -8.78 0.64 -3.13
C HIS A 41 -7.54 0.24 -2.29
N GLN A 42 -7.35 -1.05 -2.00
CA GLN A 42 -6.12 -1.58 -1.42
C GLN A 42 -5.18 -2.06 -2.53
N GLN A 43 -3.93 -1.62 -2.49
CA GLN A 43 -2.90 -2.08 -3.43
C GLN A 43 -1.69 -2.59 -2.66
N ALA A 44 -1.23 -3.79 -2.99
CA ALA A 44 -0.02 -4.37 -2.45
C ALA A 44 1.15 -4.08 -3.40
N LEU A 45 2.24 -3.53 -2.87
CA LEU A 45 3.50 -3.35 -3.58
C LEU A 45 4.54 -4.26 -2.96
N ARG A 46 4.97 -5.27 -3.70
CA ARG A 46 5.95 -6.26 -3.25
C ARG A 46 7.31 -6.01 -3.89
N ALA A 47 8.36 -6.10 -3.11
CA ALA A 47 9.73 -6.13 -3.63
C ALA A 47 9.99 -7.44 -4.40
N GLU A 48 10.44 -7.36 -5.64
CA GLU A 48 10.69 -8.54 -6.49
C GLU A 48 11.77 -9.47 -5.90
N ASP A 49 12.75 -8.90 -5.22
CA ASP A 49 13.83 -9.60 -4.53
C ASP A 49 13.50 -9.94 -3.07
N GLY A 50 12.29 -9.58 -2.60
CA GLY A 50 11.86 -9.73 -1.20
C GLY A 50 12.51 -8.74 -0.23
N SER A 51 13.33 -7.81 -0.71
CA SER A 51 13.97 -6.78 0.13
C SER A 51 13.19 -5.47 0.08
N MET A 52 12.76 -4.96 1.24
CA MET A 52 12.08 -3.67 1.30
C MET A 52 12.98 -2.49 0.87
N GLU A 53 14.30 -2.66 0.92
CA GLU A 53 15.27 -1.66 0.43
C GLU A 53 15.12 -1.38 -1.08
N SER A 54 14.63 -2.37 -1.82
CA SER A 54 14.41 -2.27 -3.27
C SER A 54 13.14 -1.49 -3.62
N LEU A 55 12.27 -1.23 -2.64
CA LEU A 55 11.12 -0.32 -2.78
C LEU A 55 11.53 1.12 -2.50
N VAL A 56 12.27 1.70 -3.45
CA VAL A 56 12.74 3.09 -3.35
C VAL A 56 11.55 4.07 -3.33
N ALA A 57 11.70 5.17 -2.59
CA ALA A 57 10.63 6.14 -2.38
C ALA A 57 9.99 6.67 -3.68
N GLU A 58 10.80 6.86 -4.72
CA GLU A 58 10.32 7.27 -6.05
C GLU A 58 9.36 6.25 -6.66
N TYR A 59 9.69 4.96 -6.58
CA TYR A 59 8.85 3.89 -7.10
C TYR A 59 7.54 3.74 -6.30
N VAL A 60 7.64 3.89 -4.97
CA VAL A 60 6.45 3.93 -4.09
C VAL A 60 5.55 5.11 -4.47
N TRP A 61 6.11 6.29 -4.69
CA TRP A 61 5.36 7.48 -5.06
C TRP A 61 4.67 7.35 -6.43
N GLN A 62 5.37 6.85 -7.44
CA GLN A 62 4.81 6.58 -8.77
C GLN A 62 3.65 5.58 -8.72
N THR A 63 3.71 4.61 -7.80
CA THR A 63 2.64 3.64 -7.59
C THR A 63 1.45 4.26 -6.85
N LEU A 64 1.69 5.17 -5.89
CA LEU A 64 0.64 5.83 -5.12
C LEU A 64 -0.12 6.88 -5.93
N GLN A 65 0.56 7.61 -6.81
CA GLN A 65 0.01 8.78 -7.50
C GLN A 65 -1.30 8.49 -8.27
N PRO A 66 -1.45 7.37 -9.00
CA PRO A 66 -2.71 7.00 -9.66
C PRO A 66 -3.86 6.69 -8.71
N MET A 67 -3.56 6.37 -7.45
CA MET A 67 -4.58 6.08 -6.41
C MET A 67 -5.15 7.36 -5.79
N LEU A 68 -4.51 8.52 -6.01
CA LEU A 68 -4.96 9.79 -5.48
C LEU A 68 -6.12 10.34 -6.33
N PRO A 69 -7.13 10.96 -5.70
CA PRO A 69 -8.19 11.64 -6.44
C PRO A 69 -7.59 12.74 -7.32
N SER A 70 -8.14 12.93 -8.52
CA SER A 70 -7.81 14.08 -9.36
C SER A 70 -8.06 15.36 -8.56
N ARG A 71 -7.03 16.18 -8.38
CA ARG A 71 -7.20 17.49 -7.73
C ARG A 71 -8.04 18.36 -8.65
N GLU A 72 -9.24 18.72 -8.20
CA GLU A 72 -10.02 19.85 -8.72
C GLU A 72 -9.31 21.18 -8.43
#